data_AF-A0A3B9HFE1-F1
#
_entry.id   AF-A0A3B9HFE1-F1
#
_cell.length_a   1.000
_cell.length_b   1.000
_cell.length_c   1.000
_cell.angle_alpha   90.00
_cell.angle_beta   90.00
_cell.angle_gamma   90.00
#
_symmetry.space_group_name_H-M   'P 1'
#
loop_
_entity.id
_entity.type
_entity.pdbx_description
1 polymer ?
#
loop_
_entity_poly.entity_id
_entity_poly.type
_entity_poly.pdbx_seq_one_letter_code
_entity_poly.pdbx_strand_id
1 'polypeptide(L)' 'MAKLRFGAFLAPHHPIGQSPTLQLQSDLELVAHLDRLGYNEFWCGEHHSTGWEVIASPEIFLAVAAERTQQ' A
#
# COMPACT_ATOMS: atom_id res chain seq x y z
N MET A 1 -1.76 27.95 13.48
CA MET A 1 -0.85 27.25 12.54
C MET A 1 -1.60 26.04 11.99
N ALA A 2 -1.44 25.73 10.70
CA ALA A 2 -2.03 24.51 10.14
C ALA A 2 -1.35 23.26 10.76
N LYS A 3 -2.13 22.22 11.09
CA LYS A 3 -1.60 20.95 11.61
C LYS A 3 -0.80 20.25 10.50
N LEU A 4 0.42 19.81 10.81
CA LEU A 4 1.23 19.03 9.86
C LEU A 4 0.53 17.70 9.58
N ARG A 5 0.41 17.36 8.30
CA ARG A 5 -0.16 16.09 7.82
C ARG A 5 0.94 15.12 7.45
N PHE A 6 0.68 13.83 7.64
CA PHE A 6 1.63 12.76 7.32
C PHE A 6 1.05 11.86 6.22
N GLY A 7 1.89 11.52 5.25
CA GLY A 7 1.58 10.57 4.20
C GLY A 7 2.61 9.45 4.14
N ALA A 8 2.24 8.32 3.54
CA ALA A 8 3.10 7.17 3.34
C ALA A 8 3.16 6.78 1.86
N PHE A 9 4.36 6.40 1.39
CA PHE A 9 4.57 5.83 0.06
C PHE A 9 5.05 4.39 0.21
N LEU A 10 4.36 3.46 -0.45
CA LEU A 10 4.72 2.06 -0.55
C LEU A 10 5.41 1.79 -1.89
N ALA A 11 6.70 1.47 -1.84
CA ALA A 11 7.50 1.04 -2.98
C ALA A 11 7.44 -0.49 -3.22
N PRO A 12 6.32 -1.15 -2.91
CA PRO A 12 6.21 -2.52 -2.35
C PRO A 12 7.43 -3.45 -2.55
N HIS A 13 8.49 -3.26 -1.75
CA HIS A 13 9.72 -4.04 -1.88
C HIS A 13 9.62 -5.38 -1.13
N HIS A 14 9.39 -6.48 -1.84
CA HIS A 14 9.25 -7.80 -1.23
C HIS A 14 10.37 -8.77 -1.58
N PRO A 15 10.80 -9.64 -0.65
CA PRO A 15 11.77 -10.69 -0.95
C PRO A 15 11.29 -11.65 -2.06
N ILE A 16 12.18 -11.97 -2.98
CA ILE A 16 11.94 -12.96 -4.05
C ILE A 16 11.71 -14.34 -3.43
N GLY A 17 10.79 -15.11 -4.03
CA GLY A 17 10.50 -16.50 -3.64
C GLY A 17 9.33 -16.64 -2.66
N GLN A 18 8.67 -15.55 -2.29
CA GLN A 18 7.41 -15.59 -1.54
C GLN A 18 6.20 -15.53 -2.48
N SER A 19 5.04 -15.90 -1.95
CA SER A 19 3.77 -15.84 -2.68
C SER A 19 3.36 -14.39 -2.94
N PRO A 20 3.15 -13.97 -4.21
CA PRO A 20 2.66 -12.63 -4.53
C PRO A 20 1.34 -12.29 -3.85
N THR A 21 0.47 -13.29 -3.66
CA THR A 21 -0.81 -13.11 -2.96
C THR A 21 -0.60 -12.69 -1.50
N LEU A 22 0.37 -13.29 -0.81
CA LEU A 22 0.66 -12.94 0.59
C LEU A 22 1.30 -11.55 0.69
N GLN A 23 2.16 -11.19 -0.27
CA GLN A 23 2.77 -9.86 -0.35
C GLN A 23 1.70 -8.77 -0.51
N LEU A 24 0.76 -8.96 -1.45
CA LEU A 24 -0.36 -8.04 -1.64
C LEU A 24 -1.28 -7.95 -0.41
N GLN A 25 -1.51 -9.06 0.30
CA GLN A 25 -2.28 -9.05 1.56
C GLN A 25 -1.57 -8.26 2.65
N SER A 26 -0.25 -8.47 2.81
CA SER A 26 0.59 -7.73 3.75
C SER A 26 0.57 -6.22 3.45
N ASP A 27 0.65 -5.84 2.17
CA ASP A 27 0.56 -4.45 1.75
C ASP A 27 -0.79 -3.82 2.12
N LEU A 28 -1.90 -4.54 1.94
CA LEU A 28 -3.24 -4.09 2.35
C LEU A 28 -3.38 -3.96 3.88
N GLU A 29 -2.78 -4.87 4.64
CA GLU A 29 -2.74 -4.79 6.11
C GLU A 29 -1.95 -3.57 6.59
N LEU A 30 -0.85 -3.23 5.91
CA LEU A 30 -0.10 -2.01 6.16
C LEU A 30 -0.95 -0.77 5.90
N VAL A 31 -1.71 -0.71 4.79
CA VAL A 31 -2.59 0.45 4.52
C VAL A 31 -3.64 0.62 5.63
N ALA A 32 -4.31 -0.46 6.01
CA ALA A 32 -5.28 -0.43 7.11
C ALA A 32 -4.62 -0.03 8.45
N HIS A 33 -3.35 -0.38 8.67
CA HIS A 33 -2.61 0.05 9.85
C HIS A 33 -2.30 1.55 9.84
N LEU A 34 -1.86 2.09 8.69
CA LEU A 34 -1.58 3.51 8.51
C LEU A 34 -2.84 4.36 8.72
N ASP A 35 -3.99 3.87 8.26
CA ASP A 35 -5.29 4.50 8.51
C ASP A 35 -5.62 4.56 10.01
N ARG A 36 -5.46 3.44 10.74
CA ARG A 36 -5.63 3.44 12.21
C ARG A 36 -4.67 4.38 12.95
N LEU A 37 -3.50 4.66 12.38
CA LEU A 37 -2.52 5.60 12.93
C LEU A 37 -2.81 7.06 12.59
N GLY A 38 -3.81 7.35 11.75
CA GLY A 38 -4.19 8.71 11.38
C GLY A 38 -3.32 9.35 10.28
N TYR A 39 -2.70 8.53 9.42
CA TYR A 39 -2.08 9.04 8.20
C TYR A 39 -3.16 9.61 7.27
N ASN A 40 -2.81 10.69 6.57
CA ASN A 40 -3.76 11.45 5.74
C ASN A 40 -3.71 11.05 4.27
N GLU A 41 -2.60 10.47 3.82
CA GLU A 41 -2.37 10.15 2.41
C GLU A 41 -1.61 8.83 2.32
N PHE A 42 -2.01 7.98 1.38
CA PHE A 42 -1.33 6.73 1.05
C PHE A 42 -1.09 6.69 -0.46
N TRP A 43 0.12 6.32 -0.84
CA TRP A 43 0.58 6.22 -2.22
C TRP A 43 1.25 4.86 -2.43
N CYS A 44 1.11 4.26 -3.61
CA CYS A 44 1.84 3.05 -3.98
C CYS A 44 2.42 3.18 -5.39
N GLY A 45 3.57 2.56 -5.63
CA GLY A 45 4.20 2.52 -6.96
C GLY A 45 3.59 1.47 -7.89
N GLU A 46 3.78 1.65 -9.20
CA GLU A 46 3.35 0.73 -10.26
C GLU A 46 4.55 0.02 -10.90
N HIS A 47 4.55 -1.31 -10.91
CA HIS A 47 5.64 -2.12 -11.44
C HIS A 47 5.13 -3.36 -12.16
N HIS A 48 5.68 -3.65 -13.34
CA HIS A 48 5.23 -4.76 -14.20
C HIS A 48 6.25 -5.89 -14.34
N SER A 49 7.54 -5.61 -14.12
CA SER A 49 8.62 -6.47 -14.65
C SER A 49 9.73 -6.84 -13.66
N THR A 50 9.70 -6.33 -12.43
CA THR A 50 10.86 -6.46 -11.49
C THR A 50 10.78 -7.69 -10.61
N GLY A 51 9.61 -8.30 -10.41
CA GLY A 51 9.40 -9.49 -9.56
C GLY A 51 9.65 -9.25 -8.06
N TRP A 52 10.16 -8.07 -7.70
CA TRP A 52 10.38 -7.58 -6.35
C TRP A 52 9.23 -6.65 -5.91
N GLU A 53 8.64 -5.92 -6.86
CA GLU A 53 7.52 -5.02 -6.67
C GLU A 53 6.29 -5.60 -7.37
N VAL A 54 5.24 -5.91 -6.60
CA VAL A 54 4.13 -6.76 -7.08
C VAL A 54 2.83 -6.03 -7.39
N ILE A 55 2.79 -4.71 -7.24
CA ILE A 55 1.62 -3.89 -7.58
C ILE A 55 1.75 -3.42 -9.03
N ALA A 56 1.04 -4.08 -9.94
CA ALA A 56 1.00 -3.73 -11.37
C ALA A 56 -0.17 -2.80 -11.75
N SER A 57 -1.19 -2.69 -10.91
CA SER A 57 -2.37 -1.85 -11.12
C SER A 57 -2.73 -1.14 -9.82
N PRO A 58 -2.14 0.05 -9.54
CA PRO A 58 -2.39 0.81 -8.33
C PRO A 58 -3.88 1.09 -8.09
N GLU A 59 -4.64 1.40 -9.13
CA GLU A 59 -6.07 1.70 -9.05
C GLU A 59 -6.90 0.52 -8.53
N ILE A 60 -6.53 -0.72 -8.89
CA ILE A 60 -7.20 -1.93 -8.40
C ILE A 60 -6.78 -2.20 -6.95
N PHE A 61 -5.48 -2.07 -6.65
CA PHE A 61 -4.98 -2.21 -5.29
C PHE A 61 -5.65 -1.21 -4.33
N LEU A 62 -5.72 0.06 -4.75
CA LEU A 62 -6.33 1.14 -3.98
C LEU A 62 -7.85 0.96 -3.83
N ALA A 63 -8.54 0.37 -4.80
CA ALA A 63 -9.96 0.03 -4.66
C ALA A 63 -10.21 -0.95 -3.51
N VAL A 64 -9.32 -1.94 -3.33
CA VAL A 64 -9.40 -2.88 -2.19
C VAL A 64 -8.94 -2.21 -0.89
N ALA A 65 -7.91 -1.37 -0.94
CA ALA A 65 -7.46 -0.62 0.22
C ALA A 65 -8.59 0.28 0.77
N ALA A 66 -9.36 0.92 -0.11
CA ALA A 66 -10.50 1.77 0.26
C ALA A 66 -11.60 1.00 1.01
N GLU A 67 -11.79 -0.29 0.74
CA GLU A 67 -12.73 -1.14 1.49
C GLU A 67 -12.27 -1.39 2.94
N ARG A 68 -10.96 -1.29 3.21
CA ARG A 68 -10.33 -1.62 4.50
C ARG A 68 -10.02 -0.41 5.38
N THR A 69 -10.28 0.80 4.90
CA THR A 69 -9.98 2.07 5.58
C THR A 69 -11.25 2.89 5.82
N GLN A 70 -11.23 3.81 6.78
CA GLN A 70 -12.44 4.54 7.20
C GLN A 70 -12.35 6.07 7.25
N GLN A 71 -11.14 6.65 7.24
CA GLN A 71 -10.99 8.11 7.36
C GLN A 71 -11.49 8.89 6.13
#